data_AF-A0A6V7XBJ6-F1
#
_entry.id   AF-A0A6V7XBJ6-F1
#
_cell.length_a   1.000
_cell.length_b   1.000
_cell.length_c   1.000
_cell.angle_alpha   90.00
_cell.angle_beta   90.00
_cell.angle_gamma   90.00
#
_symmetry.space_group_name_H-M   'P 1'
#
loop_
_entity.id
_entity.type
_entity.pdbx_description
1 polymer ?
#
loop_
_entity_poly.entity_id
_entity_poly.type
_entity_poly.pdbx_seq_one_letter_code
_entity_poly.pdbx_strand_id
1 'polypeptide(L)'
;MSGQKEFGEQDIASMLKIMEEAKKHNEQARQAYLAQDYRKAVQFYHRCMLSAKAVVQLTNTDLREMARALIDNKTEDGKSDNLQTSSVKNDQPLKQLQTEGSLSTASSSSRIRQDSTTCGQEILTEAKDLMTKCYNNLAACLLARDSNTKEDFMRAVFYCDNVLKDDPINEKALFRKGVALMRADNWDKAIEQLEKCKDNAQAKLYIIDCRRYIEEDRRRRDAEIRANFAKARAGEDDLHVGNANGPLQDNNNNHPPPPPTMNGHVQH
;
A
#
# COMPACT_ATOMS: atom_id res chain seq x y z
N MET A 1 -3.96 -44.15 6.32
CA MET A 1 -3.69 -43.38 7.55
C MET A 1 -3.30 -41.97 7.14
N SER A 2 -4.16 -40.99 7.41
CA SER A 2 -4.02 -39.61 6.92
C SER A 2 -3.09 -38.80 7.83
N GLY A 3 -1.85 -38.59 7.40
CA GLY A 3 -0.87 -37.76 8.10
C GLY A 3 -1.04 -36.29 7.75
N GLN A 4 -1.77 -35.55 8.58
CA GLN A 4 -1.66 -34.08 8.63
C GLN A 4 -0.47 -33.75 9.53
N LYS A 5 0.57 -33.12 8.98
CA LYS A 5 1.72 -32.63 9.76
C LYS A 5 1.24 -31.47 10.64
N GLU A 6 1.31 -31.65 11.95
CA GLU A 6 0.90 -30.68 12.97
C GLU A 6 1.84 -29.46 12.97
N PHE A 7 1.37 -28.31 13.46
CA PHE A 7 2.30 -27.31 13.99
C PHE A 7 3.06 -27.98 15.13
N GLY A 8 4.39 -28.06 15.06
CA GLY A 8 5.16 -28.59 16.18
C GLY A 8 4.85 -27.76 17.43
N GLU A 9 4.61 -28.40 18.58
CA GLU A 9 4.41 -27.67 19.85
C GLU A 9 5.56 -26.70 20.13
N GLN A 10 6.76 -27.03 19.67
CA GLN A 10 7.96 -26.17 19.71
C GLN A 10 7.87 -24.95 18.78
N ASP A 11 7.22 -25.06 17.62
CA ASP A 11 7.04 -23.96 16.68
C ASP A 11 6.03 -22.94 17.22
N ILE A 12 4.90 -23.42 17.77
CA ILE A 12 3.91 -22.56 18.42
C ILE A 12 4.51 -21.85 19.63
N ALA A 13 5.25 -22.57 20.49
CA ALA A 13 5.93 -21.97 21.65
C ALA A 13 6.95 -20.90 21.23
N SER A 14 7.69 -21.15 20.13
CA SER A 14 8.64 -20.19 19.58
C SER A 14 7.94 -18.94 19.02
N MET A 15 6.84 -19.12 18.28
CA MET A 15 6.03 -18.01 17.76
C MET A 15 5.45 -17.15 18.89
N LEU A 16 4.90 -17.78 19.94
CA LEU A 16 4.37 -17.09 21.12
C LEU A 16 5.44 -16.24 21.82
N LYS A 17 6.65 -16.78 21.97
CA LYS A 17 7.76 -16.04 22.57
C LYS A 17 8.15 -14.82 21.73
N ILE A 18 8.24 -14.97 20.40
CA ILE A 18 8.54 -13.84 19.51
C ILE A 18 7.41 -12.80 19.56
N MET A 19 6.15 -13.23 19.67
CA MET A 19 5.01 -12.33 19.83
C MET A 19 5.04 -11.57 21.17
N GLU A 20 5.43 -12.22 22.26
CA GLU A 20 5.60 -11.56 23.56
C GLU A 20 6.70 -10.49 23.49
N GLU A 21 7.83 -10.80 22.86
CA GLU A 21 8.90 -9.84 22.61
C GLU A 21 8.44 -8.67 21.72
N ALA A 22 7.62 -8.95 20.69
CA ALA A 22 7.03 -7.91 19.85
C ALA A 22 6.14 -6.97 20.68
N LYS A 23 5.26 -7.50 21.53
CA LYS A 23 4.39 -6.71 22.42
C LYS A 23 5.20 -5.85 23.38
N LYS A 24 6.29 -6.40 23.94
CA LYS A 24 7.22 -5.64 24.79
C LYS A 24 7.85 -4.46 24.05
N HIS A 25 8.36 -4.67 22.83
CA HIS A 25 8.90 -3.60 22.01
C HIS A 25 7.85 -2.54 21.65
N ASN A 26 6.60 -2.95 21.40
CA ASN A 26 5.50 -2.01 21.14
C ASN A 26 5.24 -1.09 22.34
N GLU A 27 5.25 -1.63 23.55
CA GLU A 27 5.06 -0.83 24.77
C GLU A 27 6.24 0.12 25.01
N GLN A 28 7.48 -0.35 24.84
CA GLN A 28 8.67 0.52 24.90
C GLN A 28 8.61 1.65 23.85
N ALA A 29 8.12 1.34 22.64
CA ALA A 29 7.95 2.32 21.59
C ALA A 29 6.90 3.38 21.95
N ARG A 30 5.77 2.97 22.55
CA ARG A 30 4.72 3.87 23.04
C ARG A 30 5.25 4.77 24.16
N GLN A 31 6.03 4.24 25.09
CA GLN A 31 6.65 5.03 26.16
C GLN A 31 7.63 6.07 25.60
N ALA A 32 8.49 5.66 24.66
CA ALA A 32 9.39 6.58 23.96
C ALA A 32 8.64 7.65 23.17
N TYR A 33 7.51 7.30 22.54
CA TYR A 33 6.65 8.24 21.83
C TYR A 33 6.03 9.28 22.78
N LEU A 34 5.52 8.85 23.94
CA LEU A 34 4.97 9.75 24.96
C LEU A 34 6.04 10.66 25.56
N ALA A 35 7.27 10.17 25.68
CA ALA A 35 8.43 10.96 26.07
C ALA A 35 8.94 11.90 24.95
N GLN A 36 8.26 11.96 23.80
CA GLN A 36 8.63 12.72 22.60
C GLN A 36 10.00 12.36 22.02
N ASP A 37 10.57 11.21 22.42
CA ASP A 37 11.77 10.65 21.80
C ASP A 37 11.37 9.81 20.58
N TYR A 38 11.00 10.51 19.51
CA TYR A 38 10.56 9.87 18.27
C TYR A 38 11.66 9.02 17.61
N ARG A 39 12.94 9.35 17.86
CA ARG A 39 14.06 8.57 17.32
C ARG A 39 14.11 7.18 17.96
N LYS A 40 14.01 7.10 19.29
CA LYS A 40 13.92 5.80 19.99
C LYS A 40 12.61 5.10 19.69
N ALA A 41 11.49 5.82 19.62
CA ALA A 41 10.19 5.24 19.28
C ALA A 41 10.24 4.52 17.92
N VAL A 42 10.83 5.15 16.90
CA VAL A 42 11.03 4.52 15.57
C VAL A 42 11.85 3.24 15.68
N GLN A 43 12.94 3.24 16.44
CA GLN A 43 13.78 2.04 16.63
C GLN A 43 12.99 0.88 17.27
N PHE A 44 12.23 1.16 18.33
CA PHE A 44 11.45 0.13 19.01
C PHE A 44 10.27 -0.37 18.15
N TYR A 45 9.58 0.52 17.43
CA TYR A 45 8.53 0.10 16.49
C TYR A 45 9.08 -0.73 15.34
N HIS A 46 10.29 -0.43 14.84
CA HIS A 46 10.95 -1.27 13.86
C HIS A 46 11.25 -2.66 14.40
N ARG A 47 11.77 -2.79 15.62
CA ARG A 47 12.01 -4.09 16.25
C ARG A 47 10.71 -4.88 16.43
N CYS A 48 9.66 -4.23 16.91
CA CYS A 48 8.33 -4.82 17.03
C CYS A 48 7.82 -5.35 15.68
N MET A 49 7.89 -4.54 14.62
CA MET A 49 7.45 -4.90 13.28
C MET A 49 8.27 -6.07 12.71
N LEU A 50 9.59 -6.11 12.94
CA LEU A 50 10.43 -7.23 12.52
C LEU A 50 10.06 -8.53 13.24
N SER A 51 9.84 -8.49 14.56
CA SER A 51 9.39 -9.65 15.33
C SER A 51 8.02 -10.16 14.84
N ALA A 52 7.04 -9.27 14.66
CA ALA A 52 5.73 -9.64 14.16
C ALA A 52 5.81 -10.22 12.72
N LYS A 53 6.66 -9.63 11.86
CA LYS A 53 6.90 -10.14 10.50
C LYS A 53 7.54 -11.54 10.51
N ALA A 54 8.45 -11.82 11.43
CA ALA A 54 9.04 -13.14 11.58
C ALA A 54 7.96 -14.20 11.89
N VAL A 55 7.02 -13.89 12.80
CA VAL A 55 5.88 -14.76 13.12
C VAL A 55 4.99 -15.00 11.90
N VAL A 56 4.68 -13.95 11.14
CA VAL A 56 3.91 -14.06 9.89
C VAL A 56 4.65 -14.93 8.85
N GLN A 57 5.97 -14.87 8.79
CA GLN A 57 6.75 -15.69 7.86
C GLN A 57 6.75 -17.16 8.26
N LEU A 58 7.00 -17.46 9.54
CA LEU A 58 7.01 -18.83 10.07
C LEU A 58 5.65 -19.52 9.85
N THR A 59 4.56 -18.86 10.22
CA THR A 59 3.20 -19.38 9.99
C THR A 59 2.88 -19.65 8.52
N ASN A 60 3.32 -18.78 7.59
CA ASN A 60 3.10 -18.97 6.16
C ASN A 60 3.98 -20.07 5.55
N THR A 61 5.21 -20.26 6.03
CA THR A 61 6.06 -21.38 5.58
C THR A 61 5.45 -22.71 5.98
N ASP A 62 4.92 -22.80 7.20
CA ASP A 62 4.32 -24.04 7.72
C ASP A 62 3.03 -24.38 6.96
N LEU A 63 2.18 -23.38 6.69
CA LEU A 63 1.00 -23.54 5.83
C LEU A 63 1.36 -24.03 4.42
N ARG A 64 2.47 -23.55 3.84
CA ARG A 64 2.97 -24.01 2.53
C ARG A 64 3.49 -25.44 2.59
N GLU A 65 4.19 -25.82 3.64
CA GLU A 65 4.68 -27.19 3.82
C GLU A 65 3.54 -28.19 4.01
N MET A 66 2.52 -27.84 4.79
CA MET A 66 1.29 -28.63 4.90
C MET A 66 0.60 -28.80 3.54
N ALA A 67 0.47 -27.71 2.76
CA ALA A 67 -0.14 -27.77 1.44
C ALA A 67 0.62 -28.68 0.47
N ARG A 68 1.96 -28.68 0.50
CA ARG A 68 2.78 -29.61 -0.31
C ARG A 68 2.60 -31.06 0.11
N ALA A 69 2.63 -31.35 1.41
CA ALA A 69 2.43 -32.72 1.92
C ALA A 69 1.07 -33.31 1.51
N LEU A 70 0.01 -32.48 1.41
CA LEU A 70 -1.29 -32.91 0.92
C LEU A 70 -1.32 -33.20 -0.59
N ILE A 71 -0.45 -32.55 -1.37
CA ILE A 71 -0.32 -32.78 -2.82
C ILE A 71 0.50 -34.06 -3.07
N ASP A 72 1.60 -34.25 -2.35
CA ASP A 72 2.47 -35.42 -2.49
C ASP A 72 1.74 -36.72 -2.11
N ASN A 73 0.85 -36.67 -1.09
CA ASN A 73 0.00 -37.79 -0.72
C ASN A 73 -1.10 -38.11 -1.77
N LYS A 74 -1.45 -37.17 -2.65
CA LYS A 74 -2.40 -37.42 -3.77
C LYS A 74 -1.72 -38.02 -5.00
N THR A 75 -0.39 -37.90 -5.12
CA THR A 75 0.35 -38.43 -6.28
C THR A 75 0.79 -39.88 -6.11
N GLU A 76 0.71 -40.46 -4.92
CA GLU A 76 1.08 -41.87 -4.69
C GLU A 76 -0.07 -42.88 -4.89
N ASP A 77 -1.34 -42.46 -4.96
CA ASP A 77 -2.49 -43.34 -5.23
C ASP A 77 -2.77 -43.55 -6.74
N GLY A 78 -1.80 -43.27 -7.61
CA GLY A 78 -1.94 -43.30 -9.06
C GLY A 78 -1.20 -44.43 -9.77
N LYS A 79 -1.51 -45.71 -9.47
CA LYS A 79 -1.19 -46.83 -10.38
C LYS A 79 -2.21 -47.99 -10.30
N SER A 80 -2.64 -48.42 -11.49
CA SER A 80 -3.62 -49.48 -11.88
C SER A 80 -5.10 -49.13 -11.71
N ASP A 81 -6.03 -49.33 -12.68
CA ASP A 81 -5.97 -50.02 -13.97
C ASP A 81 -6.97 -49.41 -14.97
N ASN A 82 -6.64 -49.59 -16.25
CA ASN A 82 -7.52 -49.36 -17.39
C ASN A 82 -8.22 -50.68 -17.73
N LEU A 83 -9.56 -50.78 -17.63
CA LEU A 83 -10.44 -51.42 -18.62
C LEU A 83 -11.93 -51.40 -18.20
N GLN A 84 -12.76 -51.02 -19.18
CA GLN A 84 -14.10 -51.53 -19.49
C GLN A 84 -15.36 -51.18 -18.65
N THR A 85 -16.14 -50.29 -19.25
CA THR A 85 -17.55 -50.45 -19.69
C THR A 85 -18.71 -50.54 -18.69
N SER A 86 -19.69 -49.68 -19.01
CA SER A 86 -21.16 -49.86 -18.96
C SER A 86 -21.93 -49.39 -17.72
N SER A 87 -22.64 -48.27 -17.93
CA SER A 87 -24.11 -48.09 -17.78
C SER A 87 -24.82 -48.79 -16.60
N VAL A 88 -25.50 -48.00 -15.75
CA VAL A 88 -26.98 -47.94 -15.61
C VAL A 88 -27.36 -46.96 -14.49
N LYS A 89 -28.50 -46.29 -14.71
CA LYS A 89 -29.20 -45.23 -13.95
C LYS A 89 -29.87 -45.73 -12.66
N ASN A 90 -30.10 -44.85 -11.68
CA ASN A 90 -31.45 -44.45 -11.16
C ASN A 90 -31.44 -43.74 -9.78
N ASP A 91 -32.08 -42.56 -9.76
CA ASP A 91 -33.11 -42.01 -8.86
C ASP A 91 -33.24 -42.44 -7.37
N GLN A 92 -33.04 -41.44 -6.47
CA GLN A 92 -33.92 -40.93 -5.37
C GLN A 92 -34.58 -41.89 -4.32
N PRO A 93 -35.23 -41.42 -3.22
CA PRO A 93 -34.62 -41.02 -1.93
C PRO A 93 -35.28 -41.68 -0.67
N LEU A 94 -34.81 -41.28 0.53
CA LEU A 94 -35.54 -41.18 1.82
C LEU A 94 -35.46 -42.30 2.90
N LYS A 95 -35.30 -41.81 4.15
CA LYS A 95 -35.72 -42.31 5.50
C LYS A 95 -34.73 -43.07 6.42
N GLN A 96 -34.36 -42.34 7.49
CA GLN A 96 -34.62 -42.63 8.92
C GLN A 96 -34.29 -44.04 9.48
N LEU A 97 -33.37 -44.13 10.46
CA LEU A 97 -33.68 -44.45 11.87
C LEU A 97 -32.43 -44.38 12.76
N GLN A 98 -32.64 -44.01 14.02
CA GLN A 98 -31.69 -43.99 15.13
C GLN A 98 -31.25 -45.41 15.53
N THR A 99 -30.04 -45.57 16.08
CA THR A 99 -29.79 -46.38 17.29
C THR A 99 -28.35 -46.24 17.81
N GLU A 100 -28.25 -45.74 19.04
CA GLU A 100 -27.46 -46.23 20.18
C GLU A 100 -26.01 -46.72 19.97
N GLY A 101 -25.09 -46.03 20.65
CA GLY A 101 -24.13 -46.70 21.53
C GLY A 101 -22.98 -47.46 20.87
N SER A 102 -21.88 -46.76 20.59
CA SER A 102 -20.55 -47.34 20.78
C SER A 102 -19.54 -46.29 21.21
N LEU A 103 -19.03 -46.56 22.41
CA LEU A 103 -17.93 -45.92 23.10
C LEU A 103 -16.73 -45.79 22.14
N SER A 104 -16.47 -44.58 21.66
CA SER A 104 -15.26 -44.26 20.90
C SER A 104 -14.44 -43.25 21.67
N THR A 105 -13.31 -43.72 22.20
CA THR A 105 -12.23 -42.96 22.83
C THR A 105 -11.49 -42.04 21.84
N ALA A 106 -12.09 -41.68 20.70
CA ALA A 106 -11.51 -40.80 19.68
C ALA A 106 -11.70 -39.29 19.95
N SER A 107 -12.35 -38.90 21.04
CA SER A 107 -12.78 -37.50 21.27
C SER A 107 -11.65 -36.56 21.74
N SER A 108 -10.54 -37.08 22.27
CA SER A 108 -9.44 -36.24 22.78
C SER A 108 -8.51 -35.76 21.66
N SER A 109 -8.16 -36.64 20.72
CA SER A 109 -7.25 -36.27 19.61
C SER A 109 -7.91 -35.35 18.59
N SER A 110 -9.24 -35.38 18.42
CA SER A 110 -9.94 -34.46 17.51
C SER A 110 -10.05 -33.03 18.06
N ARG A 111 -10.11 -32.84 19.39
CA ARG A 111 -10.16 -31.50 20.00
C ARG A 111 -8.79 -30.82 19.95
N ILE A 112 -7.73 -31.55 20.30
CA ILE A 112 -6.34 -31.04 20.26
C ILE A 112 -5.96 -30.59 18.83
N ARG A 113 -6.40 -31.33 17.80
CA ARG A 113 -6.18 -30.99 16.37
C ARG A 113 -6.80 -29.66 15.94
N GLN A 114 -7.99 -29.36 16.46
CA GLN A 114 -8.64 -28.07 16.21
C GLN A 114 -7.91 -26.96 16.97
N ASP A 115 -7.52 -27.19 18.23
CA ASP A 115 -6.85 -26.17 19.06
C ASP A 115 -5.52 -25.68 18.48
N SER A 116 -4.61 -26.56 18.04
CA SER A 116 -3.28 -26.12 17.57
C SER A 116 -3.33 -25.34 16.24
N THR A 117 -4.21 -25.74 15.32
CA THR A 117 -4.39 -25.02 14.04
C THR A 117 -5.07 -23.67 14.25
N THR A 118 -6.07 -23.63 15.13
CA THR A 118 -6.80 -22.39 15.47
C THR A 118 -5.88 -21.42 16.21
N CYS A 119 -5.07 -21.92 17.15
CA CYS A 119 -4.06 -21.14 17.86
C CYS A 119 -3.03 -20.50 16.90
N GLY A 120 -2.50 -21.25 15.94
CA GLY A 120 -1.58 -20.71 14.92
C GLY A 120 -2.22 -19.61 14.05
N GLN A 121 -3.50 -19.77 13.69
CA GLN A 121 -4.25 -18.75 12.93
C GLN A 121 -4.55 -17.49 13.76
N GLU A 122 -4.83 -17.64 15.05
CA GLU A 122 -5.01 -16.52 15.97
C GLU A 122 -3.71 -15.73 16.12
N ILE A 123 -2.58 -16.41 16.33
CA ILE A 123 -1.25 -15.80 16.41
C ILE A 123 -0.92 -15.05 15.12
N LEU A 124 -1.21 -15.63 13.96
CA LEU A 124 -1.01 -14.99 12.66
C LEU A 124 -1.84 -13.71 12.53
N THR A 125 -3.11 -13.77 12.93
CA THR A 125 -4.02 -12.62 12.87
C THR A 125 -3.55 -11.51 13.80
N GLU A 126 -3.16 -11.86 15.02
CA GLU A 126 -2.60 -10.93 16.00
C GLU A 126 -1.29 -10.30 15.50
N ALA A 127 -0.39 -11.10 14.91
CA ALA A 127 0.87 -10.61 14.35
C ALA A 127 0.62 -9.61 13.21
N LYS A 128 -0.32 -9.88 12.31
CA LYS A 128 -0.71 -8.96 11.23
C LYS A 128 -1.31 -7.66 11.76
N ASP A 129 -2.23 -7.75 12.72
CA ASP A 129 -2.82 -6.56 13.37
C ASP A 129 -1.73 -5.71 14.06
N LEU A 130 -0.80 -6.36 14.76
CA LEU A 130 0.35 -5.68 15.37
C LEU A 130 1.25 -5.01 14.32
N MET A 131 1.54 -5.68 13.20
CA MET A 131 2.29 -5.08 12.09
C MET A 131 1.61 -3.83 11.54
N THR A 132 0.29 -3.90 11.30
CA THR A 132 -0.50 -2.77 10.81
C THR A 132 -0.45 -1.59 11.79
N LYS A 133 -0.57 -1.86 13.09
CA LYS A 133 -0.40 -0.84 14.14
C LYS A 133 1.00 -0.23 14.13
N CYS A 134 2.04 -1.04 14.00
CA CYS A 134 3.43 -0.57 13.93
C CYS A 134 3.68 0.32 12.72
N TYR A 135 3.24 -0.06 11.52
CA TYR A 135 3.38 0.78 10.33
C TYR A 135 2.70 2.13 10.50
N ASN A 136 1.48 2.12 11.02
CA ASN A 136 0.74 3.34 11.33
C ASN A 136 1.52 4.22 12.33
N ASN A 137 2.01 3.64 13.42
CA ASN A 137 2.74 4.39 14.45
C ASN A 137 4.11 4.87 13.96
N LEU A 138 4.81 4.11 13.13
CA LEU A 138 6.05 4.54 12.48
C LEU A 138 5.83 5.77 11.60
N ALA A 139 4.76 5.76 10.79
CA ALA A 139 4.38 6.93 10.00
C ALA A 139 4.09 8.14 10.90
N ALA A 140 3.37 7.94 12.01
CA ALA A 140 3.12 9.01 12.97
C ALA A 140 4.40 9.58 13.60
N CYS A 141 5.34 8.71 14.01
CA CYS A 141 6.64 9.15 14.55
C CYS A 141 7.43 9.96 13.53
N LEU A 142 7.43 9.52 12.27
CA LEU A 142 8.11 10.25 11.20
C LEU A 142 7.47 11.61 10.93
N LEU A 143 6.15 11.75 11.08
CA LEU A 143 5.45 13.02 10.92
C LEU A 143 5.56 13.96 12.13
N ALA A 144 5.84 13.43 13.33
CA ALA A 144 5.90 14.21 14.56
C ALA A 144 7.28 14.80 14.87
N ARG A 145 8.32 14.44 14.11
CA ARG A 145 9.68 14.95 14.29
C ARG A 145 9.79 16.39 13.77
N ASP A 146 10.64 17.20 14.41
CA ASP A 146 10.88 18.57 13.95
C ASP A 146 11.92 18.65 12.83
N SER A 147 12.88 17.73 12.83
CA SER A 147 13.99 17.65 11.87
C SER A 147 13.75 16.61 10.77
N ASN A 148 12.65 16.76 10.04
CA ASN A 148 12.32 15.89 8.92
C ASN A 148 12.87 16.40 7.59
N THR A 149 13.38 15.47 6.79
CA THR A 149 13.69 15.71 5.37
C THR A 149 12.57 15.18 4.48
N LYS A 150 12.62 15.50 3.18
CA LYS A 150 11.67 14.97 2.18
C LYS A 150 11.67 13.44 2.15
N GLU A 151 12.83 12.81 2.34
CA GLU A 151 12.98 11.35 2.39
C GLU A 151 12.26 10.76 3.59
N ASP A 152 12.22 11.45 4.74
CA ASP A 152 11.47 11.00 5.91
C ASP A 152 9.97 10.96 5.64
N PHE A 153 9.45 11.97 4.95
CA PHE A 153 8.04 11.98 4.54
C PHE A 153 7.73 10.88 3.53
N MET A 154 8.63 10.63 2.57
CA MET A 154 8.47 9.51 1.63
C MET A 154 8.54 8.15 2.33
N ARG A 155 9.34 8.00 3.40
CA ARG A 155 9.33 6.81 4.26
C ARG A 155 8.00 6.66 5.01
N ALA A 156 7.40 7.76 5.47
CA ALA A 156 6.07 7.72 6.08
C ALA A 156 5.00 7.27 5.06
N VAL A 157 5.06 7.76 3.82
CA VAL A 157 4.20 7.31 2.71
C VAL A 157 4.34 5.81 2.50
N PHE A 158 5.58 5.30 2.45
CA PHE A 158 5.84 3.86 2.30
C PHE A 158 5.16 3.03 3.40
N TYR A 159 5.23 3.46 4.67
CA TYR A 159 4.55 2.74 5.75
C TYR A 159 3.04 2.79 5.63
N CYS A 160 2.46 3.94 5.28
CA CYS A 160 1.03 4.04 5.01
C CYS A 160 0.60 3.15 3.84
N ASP A 161 1.38 3.07 2.77
CA ASP A 161 1.09 2.20 1.62
C ASP A 161 1.08 0.72 2.00
N ASN A 162 1.93 0.28 2.94
CA ASN A 162 1.88 -1.10 3.42
C ASN A 162 0.59 -1.40 4.20
N VAL A 163 0.09 -0.44 4.99
CA VAL A 163 -1.22 -0.58 5.66
C VAL A 163 -2.36 -0.61 4.64
N LEU A 164 -2.34 0.30 3.68
CA LEU A 164 -3.41 0.47 2.70
C LEU A 164 -3.52 -0.68 1.68
N LYS A 165 -2.47 -1.50 1.53
CA LYS A 165 -2.54 -2.74 0.74
C LYS A 165 -3.50 -3.76 1.36
N ASP A 166 -3.49 -3.86 2.69
CA ASP A 166 -4.30 -4.82 3.44
C ASP A 166 -5.65 -4.20 3.84
N ASP A 167 -5.66 -2.90 4.19
CA ASP A 167 -6.85 -2.15 4.58
C ASP A 167 -6.93 -0.80 3.82
N PRO A 168 -7.52 -0.79 2.60
CA PRO A 168 -7.61 0.41 1.76
C PRO A 168 -8.46 1.54 2.35
N ILE A 169 -9.31 1.24 3.33
CA ILE A 169 -10.24 2.19 3.96
C ILE A 169 -9.70 2.73 5.29
N ASN A 170 -8.47 2.37 5.67
CA ASN A 170 -7.87 2.80 6.92
C ASN A 170 -7.71 4.32 6.98
N GLU A 171 -8.61 4.99 7.69
CA GLU A 171 -8.66 6.45 7.75
C GLU A 171 -7.36 7.05 8.29
N LYS A 172 -6.75 6.42 9.31
CA LYS A 172 -5.49 6.91 9.90
C LYS A 172 -4.35 6.84 8.90
N ALA A 173 -4.26 5.76 8.13
CA ALA A 173 -3.20 5.60 7.12
C ALA A 173 -3.42 6.55 5.93
N LEU A 174 -4.66 6.70 5.45
CA LEU A 174 -5.01 7.66 4.38
C LEU A 174 -4.65 9.09 4.78
N PHE A 175 -5.08 9.51 5.97
CA PHE A 175 -4.81 10.85 6.47
C PHE A 175 -3.32 11.11 6.63
N ARG A 176 -2.58 10.19 7.27
CA ARG A 176 -1.12 10.31 7.46
C ARG A 176 -0.37 10.33 6.13
N LYS A 177 -0.79 9.51 5.15
CA LYS A 177 -0.22 9.51 3.80
C LYS A 177 -0.43 10.86 3.12
N GLY A 178 -1.63 11.42 3.20
CA GLY A 178 -1.95 12.74 2.67
C GLY A 178 -1.07 13.84 3.27
N VAL A 179 -0.94 13.86 4.60
CA VAL A 179 -0.07 14.83 5.30
C VAL A 179 1.40 14.64 4.92
N ALA A 180 1.88 13.41 4.79
CA ALA A 180 3.24 13.13 4.37
C ALA A 180 3.52 13.61 2.93
N LEU A 181 2.60 13.36 2.00
CA LEU A 181 2.71 13.83 0.61
C LEU A 181 2.70 15.36 0.52
N MET A 182 1.84 16.01 1.31
CA MET A 182 1.78 17.47 1.41
C MET A 182 3.12 18.05 1.86
N ARG A 183 3.71 17.51 2.93
CA ARG A 183 5.02 17.95 3.44
C ARG A 183 6.20 17.59 2.54
N ALA A 184 6.00 16.69 1.57
CA ALA A 184 6.98 16.34 0.55
C ALA A 184 6.80 17.13 -0.76
N ASP A 185 5.98 18.18 -0.76
CA ASP A 185 5.61 19.02 -1.91
C ASP A 185 4.89 18.28 -3.05
N ASN A 186 4.30 17.12 -2.75
CA ASN A 186 3.50 16.35 -3.71
C ASN A 186 2.01 16.70 -3.55
N TRP A 187 1.67 17.96 -3.80
CA TRP A 187 0.35 18.55 -3.50
C TRP A 187 -0.82 17.82 -4.15
N ASP A 188 -0.74 17.50 -5.45
CA ASP A 188 -1.83 16.83 -6.18
C ASP A 188 -2.16 15.46 -5.58
N LYS A 189 -1.12 14.66 -5.31
CA LYS A 189 -1.28 13.34 -4.70
C LYS A 189 -1.76 13.45 -3.26
N ALA A 190 -1.35 14.49 -2.53
CA ALA A 190 -1.82 14.73 -1.17
C ALA A 190 -3.33 14.98 -1.16
N ILE A 191 -3.84 15.83 -2.05
CA ILE A 191 -5.27 16.09 -2.22
C ILE A 191 -6.03 14.79 -2.49
N GLU A 192 -5.57 13.98 -3.46
CA GLU A 192 -6.22 12.71 -3.81
C GLU A 192 -6.34 11.75 -2.61
N GLN A 193 -5.33 11.67 -1.76
CA GLN A 193 -5.40 10.81 -0.57
C GLN A 193 -6.26 11.41 0.55
N LEU A 194 -6.20 12.73 0.77
CA LEU A 194 -6.97 13.41 1.81
C LEU A 194 -8.47 13.43 1.47
N GLU A 195 -8.85 13.50 0.19
CA GLU A 195 -10.25 13.45 -0.25
C GLU A 195 -10.92 12.10 0.06
N LYS A 196 -10.14 11.03 0.20
CA LYS A 196 -10.64 9.71 0.64
C LYS A 196 -11.05 9.72 2.12
N CYS A 197 -10.62 10.71 2.91
CA CYS A 197 -11.00 10.87 4.32
C CYS A 197 -12.29 11.70 4.46
N LYS A 198 -13.46 11.07 4.28
CA LYS A 198 -14.77 11.77 4.18
C LYS A 198 -15.15 12.58 5.42
N ASP A 199 -14.87 12.05 6.61
CA ASP A 199 -15.34 12.61 7.89
C ASP A 199 -14.25 13.36 8.68
N ASN A 200 -13.11 13.62 8.05
CA ASN A 200 -11.98 14.26 8.71
C ASN A 200 -11.92 15.77 8.43
N ALA A 201 -12.27 16.58 9.44
CA ALA A 201 -12.24 18.05 9.32
C ALA A 201 -10.84 18.58 9.02
N GLN A 202 -9.80 17.97 9.61
CA GLN A 202 -8.42 18.38 9.40
C GLN A 202 -7.97 18.09 7.96
N ALA A 203 -8.41 16.96 7.38
CA ALA A 203 -8.13 16.64 5.97
C ALA A 203 -8.68 17.71 5.03
N LYS A 204 -9.90 18.20 5.29
CA LYS A 204 -10.54 19.27 4.51
C LYS A 204 -9.73 20.56 4.54
N LEU A 205 -9.22 20.95 5.72
CA LEU A 205 -8.36 22.12 5.85
C LEU A 205 -7.06 21.97 5.04
N TYR A 206 -6.40 20.81 5.14
CA TYR A 206 -5.18 20.56 4.36
C TYR A 206 -5.42 20.54 2.85
N ILE A 207 -6.57 20.05 2.39
CA ILE A 207 -6.95 20.12 0.96
C ILE A 207 -7.05 21.58 0.50
N ILE A 208 -7.68 22.44 1.30
CA ILE A 208 -7.79 23.88 0.98
C ILE A 208 -6.40 24.51 0.90
N ASP A 209 -5.52 24.22 1.86
CA ASP A 209 -4.15 24.71 1.85
C ASP A 209 -3.36 24.22 0.62
N CYS A 210 -3.44 22.93 0.29
CA CYS A 210 -2.79 22.38 -0.89
C CYS A 210 -3.26 23.08 -2.17
N ARG A 211 -4.58 23.26 -2.33
CA ARG A 211 -5.16 23.94 -3.51
C ARG A 211 -4.70 25.40 -3.60
N ARG A 212 -4.65 26.10 -2.47
CA ARG A 212 -4.13 27.48 -2.39
C ARG A 212 -2.67 27.55 -2.83
N TYR A 213 -1.82 26.64 -2.35
CA TYR A 213 -0.41 26.58 -2.74
C TYR A 213 -0.22 26.31 -4.23
N ILE A 214 -0.95 25.34 -4.80
CA ILE A 214 -0.89 25.04 -6.24
C ILE A 214 -1.24 26.27 -7.09
N GLU A 215 -2.32 26.97 -6.71
CA GLU A 215 -2.79 28.15 -7.45
C GLU A 215 -1.83 29.34 -7.31
N GLU A 216 -1.24 29.54 -6.13
CA GLU A 216 -0.21 30.58 -5.93
C GLU A 216 1.06 30.28 -6.72
N ASP A 217 1.53 29.03 -6.72
CA ASP A 217 2.69 28.60 -7.51
C ASP A 217 2.45 28.77 -9.02
N ARG A 218 1.25 28.40 -9.50
CA ARG A 218 0.84 28.63 -10.89
C ARG A 218 0.86 30.12 -11.23
N ARG A 219 0.27 30.97 -10.37
CA ARG A 219 0.26 32.42 -10.57
C ARG A 219 1.67 33.01 -10.62
N ARG A 220 2.57 32.53 -9.76
CA ARG A 220 3.98 32.94 -9.74
C ARG A 220 4.67 32.60 -11.06
N ARG A 221 4.56 31.34 -11.52
CA ARG A 221 5.12 30.90 -12.81
C ARG A 221 4.57 31.70 -13.98
N ASP A 222 3.27 31.93 -14.03
CA ASP A 222 2.64 32.73 -15.09
C ASP A 222 3.14 34.20 -15.08
N ALA A 223 3.33 34.78 -13.90
CA ALA A 223 3.88 36.13 -13.75
C ALA A 223 5.36 36.21 -14.20
N GLU A 224 6.18 35.22 -13.84
CA GLU A 224 7.58 35.11 -14.29
C GLU A 224 7.67 34.99 -15.80
N ILE A 225 6.83 34.15 -16.42
CA ILE A 225 6.74 34.00 -17.87
C ILE A 225 6.39 35.34 -18.53
N ARG A 226 5.34 36.02 -18.05
CA ARG A 226 4.97 37.35 -18.58
C ARG A 226 6.09 38.37 -18.45
N ALA A 227 6.77 38.40 -17.30
CA ALA A 227 7.88 39.32 -17.06
C ALA A 227 9.07 39.05 -17.99
N ASN A 228 9.41 37.77 -18.22
CA ASN A 228 10.47 37.38 -19.13
C ASN A 228 10.15 37.74 -20.59
N PHE A 229 8.92 37.54 -21.04
CA PHE A 229 8.48 37.97 -22.39
C PHE A 229 8.50 39.50 -22.55
N ALA A 230 8.10 40.26 -21.53
CA ALA A 230 8.16 41.72 -21.55
C ALA A 230 9.61 42.22 -21.66
N LYS A 231 10.54 41.63 -20.91
CA LYS A 231 11.97 41.95 -20.98
C LYS A 231 12.58 41.62 -22.35
N ALA A 232 12.19 40.48 -22.95
CA ALA A 232 12.69 40.09 -24.27
C ALA A 232 12.32 41.12 -25.34
N ARG A 233 11.07 41.61 -25.35
CA ARG A 233 10.63 42.65 -26.29
C ARG A 233 11.38 43.98 -26.09
N ALA A 234 11.57 44.41 -24.84
CA ALA A 234 12.30 45.64 -24.55
C ALA A 234 13.77 45.58 -25.01
N GLY A 235 14.42 44.39 -24.93
CA GLY A 235 15.78 44.21 -25.43
C GLY A 235 15.90 44.16 -26.96
N GLU A 236 14.83 43.77 -27.67
CA GLU A 236 14.76 43.85 -29.15
C GLU A 236 14.58 45.30 -29.62
N ASP A 237 13.78 46.09 -28.91
CA ASP A 237 13.57 47.50 -29.21
C ASP A 237 14.88 48.32 -29.04
N ASP A 238 15.71 48.03 -28.03
CA ASP A 238 17.00 48.70 -27.81
C ASP A 238 18.05 48.42 -28.89
N LEU A 239 17.98 47.29 -29.60
CA LEU A 239 18.87 46.97 -30.73
C LEU A 239 18.43 47.63 -32.05
N HIS A 240 17.22 48.19 -32.13
CA HIS A 240 16.67 48.79 -33.35
C HIS A 240 16.71 50.33 -33.38
N VAL A 241 17.11 51.00 -32.29
CA VAL A 241 17.27 52.48 -32.23
C VAL A 241 18.59 52.97 -32.84
N GLY A 242 19.13 52.27 -33.84
CA GLY A 242 20.43 52.57 -34.44
C GLY A 242 20.40 53.03 -35.90
N ASN A 243 19.29 52.92 -36.63
CA ASN A 243 19.32 53.22 -38.07
C ASN A 243 17.96 53.64 -38.65
N ALA A 244 17.45 54.79 -38.22
CA ALA A 244 16.30 55.44 -38.86
C ALA A 244 16.71 56.83 -39.37
N ASN A 245 17.52 56.87 -40.41
CA ASN A 245 17.69 58.02 -41.30
C ASN A 245 17.96 57.51 -42.73
N GLY A 246 16.90 57.05 -43.39
CA GLY A 246 16.88 56.77 -44.82
C GLY A 246 15.56 57.28 -45.39
N PRO A 247 15.54 58.06 -46.49
CA PRO A 247 14.33 58.74 -46.94
C PRO A 247 13.30 57.75 -47.48
N LEU A 248 12.04 58.02 -47.13
CA LEU A 248 10.84 57.34 -47.64
C LEU A 248 10.85 57.32 -49.17
N GLN A 249 10.96 56.12 -49.75
CA GLN A 249 10.51 55.86 -51.11
C GLN A 249 9.16 55.14 -51.03
N ASP A 250 8.11 55.87 -51.37
CA ASP A 250 6.82 55.32 -51.73
C ASP A 250 7.00 54.34 -52.89
N ASN A 251 6.73 53.05 -52.67
CA ASN A 251 6.45 52.15 -53.77
C ASN A 251 5.25 51.27 -53.44
N ASN A 252 4.12 51.79 -53.86
CA ASN A 252 2.82 51.17 -53.96
C ASN A 252 2.92 49.95 -54.90
N ASN A 253 2.85 48.73 -54.36
CA ASN A 253 2.45 47.57 -55.16
C ASN A 253 1.66 46.56 -54.32
N ASN A 254 0.39 46.49 -54.70
CA ASN A 254 -0.70 45.71 -54.16
C ASN A 254 -0.61 44.26 -54.67
N HIS A 255 -0.45 43.27 -53.80
CA HIS A 255 -0.90 41.91 -54.09
C HIS A 255 -1.08 41.08 -52.80
N PRO A 256 -2.28 40.52 -52.52
CA PRO A 256 -2.45 39.59 -51.41
C PRO A 256 -1.86 38.21 -51.74
N PRO A 257 -1.25 37.51 -50.76
CA PRO A 257 -0.75 36.15 -50.95
C PRO A 257 -1.92 35.13 -51.03
N PRO A 258 -1.80 34.06 -51.85
CA PRO A 258 -2.83 33.03 -51.95
C PRO A 258 -2.83 32.08 -50.74
N PRO A 259 -3.97 31.45 -50.41
CA PRO A 259 -4.08 30.54 -49.28
C PRO A 259 -3.35 29.20 -49.51
N PRO A 260 -2.87 28.53 -48.44
CA PRO A 260 -2.12 27.28 -48.55
C PRO A 260 -3.02 26.11 -48.94
N THR A 261 -2.66 25.43 -50.04
CA THR A 261 -3.25 24.16 -50.48
C THR A 261 -2.80 23.01 -49.57
N MET A 262 -3.76 22.32 -48.94
CA MET A 262 -3.53 21.00 -48.36
C MET A 262 -3.19 20.00 -49.46
N ASN A 263 -2.02 19.37 -49.38
CA ASN A 263 -1.75 18.13 -50.10
C ASN A 263 -1.48 17.02 -49.09
N GLY A 264 -2.46 16.11 -48.99
CA GLY A 264 -2.28 14.82 -48.37
C GLY A 264 -1.34 13.96 -49.20
N HIS A 265 -0.44 13.25 -48.54
CA HIS A 265 0.24 12.10 -49.12
C HIS A 265 0.04 10.92 -48.19
N VAL A 266 -0.85 10.03 -48.63
CA VAL A 266 -1.00 8.65 -48.17
C VAL A 266 -0.17 7.79 -49.11
N GLN A 267 0.80 7.05 -48.57
CA GLN A 267 1.32 5.81 -49.16
C GLN A 267 1.56 4.88 -47.96
N HIS A 268 0.68 3.88 -47.77
CA HIS A 268 0.75 2.52 -48.31
C HIS A 268 1.97 1.74 -47.83
#